data_AF-A0A837ZYK9-F1
#
_entry.id   AF-A0A837ZYK9-F1
#
_cell.length_a   1.000
_cell.length_b   1.000
_cell.length_c   1.000
_cell.angle_alpha   90.00
_cell.angle_beta   90.00
_cell.angle_gamma   90.00
#
_symmetry.space_group_name_H-M   'P 1'
#
loop_
_entity.id
_entity.type
_entity.pdbx_description
1 polymer ?
#
loop_
_entity_poly.entity_id
_entity_poly.type
_entity_poly.pdbx_seq_one_letter_code
_entity_poly.pdbx_strand_id
1 'polypeptide(L)'
;MAGHVRERTEEFEKLRPRLQTVAYRLTGSVADAEDIVQDAWLRWHAAPDEIDDLPAWLTTVVSRLGLDRLRSAVYRRETYVGEWLPEPVVTGLDGNDPLAVLVASEDARFAAMVVLDRLAPDQRVAFVLHDGFSVPFKQIAEILGVSDAAARQLASRGRRTVAATPEPVADAEHNEVVGRLLEALMSGSVEAVVRLLHPDVTMTGDSDGKAPTTARIIRGPDKVARFMLALLHRRYGPQMTQAIEPALVNGQFGLFLRATDTDPNYQPVLPRVSGYTVQDGKVLAVWDVCNPDKFAGTPLRGA
;
A
#
# COMPACT_ATOMS: atom_id res chain seq x y z
N MET A 1 20.82 -30.27 -17.84
CA MET A 1 20.85 -29.49 -16.58
C MET A 1 20.70 -27.99 -16.83
N ALA A 2 21.57 -27.33 -17.60
CA ALA A 2 21.45 -25.89 -17.87
C ALA A 2 20.17 -25.47 -18.64
N GLY A 3 19.67 -26.30 -19.56
CA GLY A 3 18.42 -26.05 -20.30
C GLY A 3 17.17 -26.08 -19.41
N HIS A 4 17.07 -27.07 -18.51
CA HIS A 4 15.97 -27.21 -17.54
C HIS A 4 15.90 -26.06 -16.55
N VAL A 5 17.06 -25.56 -16.11
CA VAL A 5 17.14 -24.39 -15.22
C VAL A 5 16.66 -23.13 -15.94
N ARG A 6 17.07 -22.94 -17.21
CA ARG A 6 16.65 -21.78 -18.00
C ARG A 6 15.15 -21.79 -18.27
N GLU A 7 14.58 -22.94 -18.62
CA GLU A 7 13.14 -23.11 -18.85
C GLU A 7 12.31 -22.80 -17.59
N ARG A 8 12.71 -23.34 -16.43
CA ARG A 8 12.07 -23.00 -15.14
C ARG A 8 12.16 -21.51 -14.83
N THR A 9 13.29 -20.87 -15.09
CA THR A 9 13.42 -19.42 -14.87
C THR A 9 12.47 -18.64 -15.78
N GLU A 10 12.44 -18.94 -17.08
CA GLU A 10 11.56 -18.26 -18.03
C GLU A 10 10.07 -18.45 -17.69
N GLU A 11 9.69 -19.61 -17.18
CA GLU A 11 8.31 -19.88 -16.70
C GLU A 11 8.00 -19.13 -15.39
N PHE A 12 8.94 -19.11 -14.44
CA PHE A 12 8.76 -18.37 -13.19
C PHE A 12 8.60 -16.87 -13.43
N GLU A 13 9.43 -16.28 -14.30
CA GLU A 13 9.38 -14.85 -14.60
C GLU A 13 8.04 -14.43 -15.22
N LYS A 14 7.36 -15.32 -15.95
CA LYS A 14 5.99 -15.07 -16.44
C LYS A 14 4.95 -15.01 -15.32
N LEU A 15 5.15 -15.79 -14.25
CA LEU A 15 4.23 -15.87 -13.11
C LEU A 15 4.57 -14.86 -12.01
N ARG A 16 5.83 -14.41 -11.93
CA ARG A 16 6.35 -13.52 -10.89
C ARG A 16 5.48 -12.29 -10.64
N PRO A 17 5.01 -11.52 -11.64
CA PRO A 17 4.21 -10.32 -11.38
C PRO A 17 2.89 -10.65 -10.66
N ARG A 18 2.21 -11.72 -11.07
CA ARG A 18 0.98 -12.17 -10.40
C ARG A 18 1.27 -12.62 -8.97
N LEU A 19 2.34 -13.39 -8.76
CA LEU A 19 2.73 -13.86 -7.43
C LEU A 19 3.11 -12.71 -6.49
N GLN A 20 3.82 -11.70 -6.99
CA GLN A 20 4.13 -10.46 -6.25
C GLN A 20 2.88 -9.68 -5.90
N THR A 21 1.92 -9.58 -6.84
CA THR A 21 0.62 -8.93 -6.58
C THR A 21 -0.13 -9.66 -5.46
N VAL A 22 -0.21 -11.00 -5.50
CA VAL A 22 -0.82 -11.81 -4.43
C VAL A 22 -0.11 -11.55 -3.11
N ALA A 23 1.22 -11.67 -3.07
CA ALA A 23 2.01 -11.51 -1.86
C ALA A 23 1.85 -10.11 -1.26
N TYR A 24 1.92 -9.06 -2.09
CA TYR A 24 1.73 -7.67 -1.66
C TYR A 24 0.33 -7.42 -1.09
N ARG A 25 -0.71 -7.93 -1.77
CA ARG A 25 -2.10 -7.84 -1.28
C ARG A 25 -2.28 -8.57 0.06
N LEU A 26 -1.58 -9.68 0.26
CA LEU A 26 -1.59 -10.42 1.53
C LEU A 26 -0.80 -9.72 2.63
N THR A 27 0.37 -9.13 2.38
CA THR A 27 1.24 -8.63 3.45
C THR A 27 1.10 -7.12 3.70
N GLY A 28 0.78 -6.35 2.66
CA GLY A 28 0.87 -4.90 2.69
C GLY A 28 2.31 -4.38 2.70
N SER A 29 3.30 -5.22 2.37
CA SER A 29 4.71 -4.83 2.23
C SER A 29 5.29 -5.37 0.92
N VAL A 30 5.93 -4.48 0.17
CA VAL A 30 6.64 -4.81 -1.07
C VAL A 30 7.88 -5.64 -0.76
N ALA A 31 8.61 -5.29 0.32
CA ALA A 31 9.76 -6.07 0.78
C ALA A 31 9.35 -7.51 1.17
N ASP A 32 8.30 -7.67 1.98
CA ASP A 32 7.81 -9.01 2.31
C ASP A 32 7.31 -9.76 1.05
N ALA A 33 6.73 -9.06 0.07
CA ALA A 33 6.27 -9.68 -1.17
C ALA A 33 7.43 -10.19 -2.05
N GLU A 34 8.50 -9.39 -2.18
CA GLU A 34 9.73 -9.79 -2.88
C GLU A 34 10.34 -11.05 -2.23
N ASP A 35 10.50 -11.04 -0.90
CA ASP A 35 11.00 -12.17 -0.11
C ASP A 35 10.18 -13.45 -0.33
N ILE A 36 8.85 -13.35 -0.18
CA ILE A 36 7.94 -14.50 -0.31
C ILE A 36 8.05 -15.14 -1.69
N VAL A 37 8.10 -14.30 -2.74
CA VAL A 37 8.17 -14.79 -4.12
C VAL A 37 9.55 -15.40 -4.40
N GLN A 38 10.62 -14.85 -3.82
CA GLN A 38 11.95 -15.45 -3.88
C GLN A 38 12.00 -16.82 -3.18
N ASP A 39 11.41 -16.93 -1.98
CA ASP A 39 11.31 -18.21 -1.26
C ASP A 39 10.49 -19.26 -2.04
N ALA A 40 9.42 -18.82 -2.72
CA ALA A 40 8.62 -19.68 -3.57
C ALA A 40 9.42 -20.22 -4.77
N TRP A 41 10.24 -19.38 -5.40
CA TRP A 41 11.17 -19.80 -6.45
C TRP A 41 12.14 -20.87 -5.94
N LEU A 42 12.78 -20.64 -4.79
CA LEU A 42 13.74 -21.59 -4.21
C LEU A 42 13.09 -22.94 -3.89
N ARG A 43 11.86 -22.93 -3.34
CA ARG A 43 11.08 -24.14 -3.08
C ARG A 43 10.76 -24.91 -4.36
N TRP A 44 10.38 -24.21 -5.43
CA TRP A 44 10.13 -24.87 -6.71
C TRP A 44 11.42 -25.43 -7.33
N HIS A 45 12.49 -24.65 -7.27
CA HIS A 45 13.78 -25.04 -7.83
C HIS A 45 14.33 -26.32 -7.19
N ALA A 46 14.12 -26.50 -5.88
CA ALA A 46 14.51 -27.70 -5.15
C ALA A 46 13.53 -28.88 -5.30
N ALA A 47 12.36 -28.69 -5.92
CA ALA A 47 11.36 -29.75 -6.08
C ALA A 47 11.78 -30.75 -7.17
N PRO A 48 11.77 -32.07 -6.86
CA PRO A 48 12.21 -33.12 -7.78
C PRO A 48 11.20 -33.45 -8.88
N ASP A 49 9.93 -33.11 -8.70
CA ASP A 49 8.82 -33.58 -9.56
C ASP A 49 8.35 -32.52 -10.58
N GLU A 50 7.71 -32.99 -11.65
CA GLU A 50 6.86 -32.16 -12.50
C GLU A 50 5.59 -31.79 -11.73
N ILE A 51 5.22 -30.51 -11.79
CA ILE A 51 4.02 -29.98 -11.12
C ILE A 51 2.95 -29.77 -12.19
N ASP A 52 1.86 -30.53 -12.11
CA ASP A 52 0.78 -30.52 -13.11
C ASP A 52 0.17 -29.11 -13.33
N ASP A 53 -0.09 -28.38 -12.24
CA ASP A 53 -0.57 -27.00 -12.26
C ASP A 53 0.38 -26.11 -11.44
N LEU A 54 1.48 -25.71 -12.08
CA LEU A 54 2.48 -24.86 -11.48
C LEU A 54 1.90 -23.51 -10.98
N PRO A 55 1.07 -22.78 -11.74
CA PRO A 55 0.44 -21.56 -11.25
C PRO A 55 -0.36 -21.73 -9.95
N ALA A 56 -1.18 -22.79 -9.85
CA ALA A 56 -1.95 -23.07 -8.64
C ALA A 56 -1.04 -23.46 -7.46
N TRP A 57 -0.01 -24.26 -7.72
CA TRP A 57 0.96 -24.64 -6.71
C TRP A 57 1.75 -23.43 -6.17
N LEU A 58 2.27 -22.57 -7.05
CA LEU A 58 3.01 -21.36 -6.64
C LEU A 58 2.10 -20.38 -5.88
N THR A 59 0.86 -20.22 -6.31
CA THR A 59 -0.14 -19.42 -5.57
C THR A 59 -0.35 -19.97 -4.17
N THR A 60 -0.40 -21.29 -4.01
CA THR A 60 -0.55 -21.95 -2.70
C THR A 60 0.68 -21.71 -1.81
N VAL A 61 1.88 -21.86 -2.37
CA VAL A 61 3.15 -21.64 -1.64
C VAL A 61 3.27 -20.19 -1.18
N VAL A 62 3.05 -19.24 -2.10
CA VAL A 62 3.07 -17.80 -1.79
C VAL A 62 2.02 -17.43 -0.75
N SER A 63 0.82 -18.01 -0.85
CA SER A 63 -0.26 -17.73 0.11
C SER A 63 0.06 -18.24 1.52
N ARG A 64 0.67 -19.42 1.63
CA ARG A 64 1.10 -19.98 2.93
C ARG A 64 2.22 -19.14 3.54
N LEU A 65 3.24 -18.79 2.75
CA LEU A 65 4.31 -17.90 3.17
C LEU A 65 3.77 -16.52 3.60
N GLY A 66 2.81 -15.97 2.86
CA GLY A 66 2.14 -14.71 3.20
C GLY A 66 1.33 -14.78 4.50
N LEU A 67 0.62 -15.89 4.73
CA LEU A 67 -0.09 -16.13 5.99
C LEU A 67 0.88 -16.18 7.18
N ASP A 68 2.00 -16.88 7.04
CA ASP A 68 3.03 -16.96 8.07
C ASP A 68 3.62 -15.57 8.37
N ARG A 69 3.95 -14.79 7.33
CA ARG A 69 4.43 -13.40 7.47
C ARG A 69 3.40 -12.50 8.16
N LEU A 70 2.11 -12.61 7.82
CA LEU A 70 1.03 -11.88 8.46
C LEU A 70 0.92 -12.21 9.95
N ARG A 71 0.98 -13.49 10.32
CA ARG A 71 0.95 -13.94 11.73
C ARG A 71 2.14 -13.42 12.51
N SER A 72 3.34 -13.44 11.93
CA SER A 72 4.54 -12.87 12.55
C SER A 72 4.48 -11.33 12.66
N ALA A 73 3.86 -10.65 11.69
CA ALA A 73 3.74 -9.20 11.69
C ALA A 73 2.87 -8.67 12.85
N VAL A 74 1.89 -9.44 13.33
CA VAL A 74 1.08 -9.06 14.50
C VAL A 74 1.97 -8.75 15.70
N TYR A 75 2.96 -9.61 15.98
CA TYR A 75 3.91 -9.39 17.08
C TYR A 75 4.84 -8.20 16.82
N ARG A 76 5.30 -7.99 15.58
CA ARG A 76 6.13 -6.82 15.23
C ARG A 76 5.37 -5.51 15.43
N ARG A 77 4.06 -5.50 15.18
CA ARG A 77 3.19 -4.33 15.35
C ARG A 77 2.97 -3.95 16.83
N GLU A 78 3.20 -4.86 17.79
CA GLU A 78 3.05 -4.56 19.22
C GLU A 78 4.09 -3.54 19.72
N THR A 79 5.28 -3.52 19.13
CA THR A 79 6.36 -2.59 19.47
C THR A 79 6.43 -1.37 18.55
N TYR A 80 5.50 -1.24 17.61
CA TYR A 80 5.53 -0.21 16.58
C TYR A 80 5.17 1.17 17.15
N VAL A 81 5.95 2.20 16.81
CA VAL A 81 5.73 3.55 17.35
C VAL A 81 4.84 4.37 16.40
N GLY A 82 3.58 4.56 16.80
CA GLY A 82 2.61 5.38 16.08
C GLY A 82 1.58 4.55 15.31
N GLU A 83 1.00 5.14 14.27
CA GLU A 83 0.00 4.48 13.42
C GLU A 83 0.69 3.65 12.34
N TRP A 84 0.15 2.48 12.04
CA TRP A 84 0.65 1.60 10.97
C TRP A 84 -0.14 1.83 9.67
N LEU A 85 0.59 2.07 8.59
CA LEU A 85 0.10 2.09 7.21
C LEU A 85 0.78 1.01 6.36
N PRO A 86 0.13 0.49 5.31
CA PRO A 86 0.78 -0.41 4.35
C PRO A 86 1.91 0.32 3.62
N GLU A 87 2.89 -0.45 3.16
CA GLU A 87 3.95 0.06 2.29
C GLU A 87 3.38 0.50 0.94
N PRO A 88 3.60 1.75 0.52
CA PRO A 88 3.11 2.24 -0.77
C PRO A 88 3.94 1.69 -1.93
N VAL A 89 3.29 1.54 -3.08
CA VAL A 89 3.95 1.42 -4.38
C VAL A 89 3.85 2.77 -5.08
N VAL A 90 4.99 3.34 -5.48
CA VAL A 90 5.04 4.65 -6.15
C VAL A 90 5.63 4.46 -7.54
N THR A 91 4.85 4.80 -8.57
CA THR A 91 5.26 4.70 -9.97
C THR A 91 5.21 6.04 -10.68
N GLY A 92 5.92 6.15 -11.80
CA GLY A 92 5.82 7.31 -12.70
C GLY A 92 4.40 7.50 -13.25
N LEU A 93 4.08 8.74 -13.65
CA LEU A 93 2.80 9.09 -14.27
C LEU A 93 2.64 8.51 -15.69
N ASP A 94 3.72 8.03 -16.30
CA ASP A 94 3.73 7.44 -17.64
C ASP A 94 3.30 5.97 -17.66
N GLY A 95 3.16 5.34 -16.50
CA GLY A 95 2.67 3.97 -16.35
C GLY A 95 3.66 2.88 -16.80
N ASN A 96 4.92 3.23 -17.10
CA ASN A 96 5.91 2.28 -17.63
C ASN A 96 6.71 1.55 -16.54
N ASP A 97 6.47 1.87 -15.27
CA ASP A 97 7.13 1.23 -14.15
C ASP A 97 6.69 -0.24 -14.01
N PRO A 98 7.62 -1.22 -13.93
CA PRO A 98 7.27 -2.62 -13.70
C PRO A 98 6.42 -2.86 -12.44
N LEU A 99 6.58 -2.02 -11.40
CA LEU A 99 5.79 -2.12 -10.18
C LEU A 99 4.32 -1.70 -10.38
N ALA A 100 3.97 -1.03 -11.48
CA ALA A 100 2.59 -0.64 -11.77
C ALA A 100 1.65 -1.85 -11.85
N VAL A 101 2.16 -3.02 -12.28
CA VAL A 101 1.39 -4.26 -12.33
C VAL A 101 0.86 -4.68 -10.95
N LEU A 102 1.60 -4.41 -9.87
CA LEU A 102 1.19 -4.79 -8.50
C LEU A 102 -0.05 -4.01 -8.03
N VAL A 103 -0.31 -2.85 -8.61
CA VAL A 103 -1.35 -1.91 -8.18
C VAL A 103 -2.29 -1.48 -9.31
N ALA A 104 -2.30 -2.23 -10.41
CA ALA A 104 -3.14 -1.94 -11.57
C ALA A 104 -4.64 -2.03 -11.26
N SER A 105 -5.02 -2.94 -10.37
CA SER A 105 -6.40 -3.13 -9.93
C SER A 105 -6.83 -2.07 -8.90
N GLU A 106 -8.09 -1.63 -8.99
CA GLU A 106 -8.69 -0.70 -8.02
C GLU A 106 -8.72 -1.28 -6.60
N ASP A 107 -8.79 -2.60 -6.47
CA ASP A 107 -8.75 -3.23 -5.15
C ASP A 107 -7.40 -3.01 -4.45
N ALA A 108 -6.34 -2.63 -5.17
CA ALA A 108 -5.00 -2.34 -4.67
C ALA A 108 -4.75 -0.85 -4.35
N ARG A 109 -5.75 0.03 -4.52
CA ARG A 109 -5.65 1.45 -4.07
C ARG A 109 -5.26 1.52 -2.59
N PHE A 110 -4.56 2.58 -2.20
CA PHE A 110 -3.98 2.69 -0.86
C PHE A 110 -5.03 2.54 0.26
N ALA A 111 -6.22 3.12 0.09
CA ALA A 111 -7.34 2.97 1.03
C ALA A 111 -7.73 1.50 1.25
N ALA A 112 -7.81 0.73 0.17
CA ALA A 112 -8.14 -0.69 0.24
C ALA A 112 -7.02 -1.47 0.95
N MET A 113 -5.75 -1.15 0.69
CA MET A 113 -4.61 -1.74 1.42
C MET A 113 -4.64 -1.43 2.92
N VAL A 114 -4.98 -0.19 3.31
CA VAL A 114 -5.16 0.22 4.72
C VAL A 114 -6.25 -0.60 5.41
N VAL A 115 -7.32 -0.92 4.68
CA VAL A 115 -8.45 -1.65 5.23
C VAL A 115 -8.16 -3.14 5.34
N LEU A 116 -7.41 -3.70 4.39
CA LEU A 116 -6.91 -5.06 4.51
C LEU A 116 -6.06 -5.26 5.77
N ASP A 117 -5.32 -4.24 6.21
CA ASP A 117 -4.55 -4.29 7.46
C ASP A 117 -5.39 -4.37 8.73
N ARG A 118 -6.71 -4.11 8.65
CA ARG A 118 -7.66 -4.29 9.77
C ARG A 118 -8.23 -5.70 9.87
N LEU A 119 -8.00 -6.54 8.85
CA LEU A 119 -8.47 -7.92 8.85
C LEU A 119 -7.56 -8.82 9.68
N ALA A 120 -8.16 -9.78 10.39
CA ALA A 120 -7.37 -10.87 10.97
C ALA A 120 -6.66 -11.65 9.84
N PRO A 121 -5.44 -12.22 10.08
CA PRO A 121 -4.65 -12.87 9.03
C PRO A 121 -5.43 -13.85 8.15
N ASP A 122 -6.16 -14.77 8.78
CA ASP A 122 -6.94 -15.79 8.08
C ASP A 122 -8.11 -15.20 7.27
N GLN A 123 -8.73 -14.12 7.77
CA GLN A 123 -9.78 -13.39 7.03
C GLN A 123 -9.21 -12.70 5.80
N ARG A 124 -8.04 -12.07 5.93
CA ARG A 124 -7.34 -11.40 4.83
C ARG A 124 -6.99 -12.39 3.74
N VAL A 125 -6.38 -13.52 4.08
CA VAL A 125 -6.06 -14.58 3.11
C VAL A 125 -7.31 -15.08 2.40
N ALA A 126 -8.38 -15.40 3.14
CA ALA A 126 -9.61 -15.89 2.54
C ALA A 126 -10.26 -14.87 1.59
N PHE A 127 -10.32 -13.59 2.01
CA PHE A 127 -10.88 -12.51 1.21
C PHE A 127 -10.02 -12.21 -0.01
N VAL A 128 -8.72 -11.94 0.15
CA VAL A 128 -7.83 -11.55 -0.95
C VAL A 128 -7.78 -12.63 -2.02
N LEU A 129 -7.56 -13.89 -1.64
CA LEU A 129 -7.44 -14.98 -2.61
C LEU A 129 -8.74 -15.21 -3.38
N HIS A 130 -9.89 -15.14 -2.72
CA HIS A 130 -11.16 -15.37 -3.39
C HIS A 130 -11.61 -14.14 -4.19
N ASP A 131 -11.70 -12.99 -3.55
CA ASP A 131 -12.29 -11.79 -4.13
C ASP A 131 -11.35 -11.07 -5.11
N GLY A 132 -10.04 -11.07 -4.84
CA GLY A 132 -9.04 -10.44 -5.71
C GLY A 132 -8.50 -11.38 -6.80
N PHE A 133 -8.42 -12.69 -6.51
CA PHE A 133 -7.73 -13.65 -7.40
C PHE A 133 -8.58 -14.84 -7.86
N SER A 134 -9.88 -14.88 -7.49
CA SER A 134 -10.82 -15.93 -7.88
C SER A 134 -10.40 -17.35 -7.48
N VAL A 135 -9.62 -17.50 -6.41
CA VAL A 135 -9.18 -18.80 -5.92
C VAL A 135 -10.39 -19.57 -5.31
N PRO A 136 -10.60 -20.85 -5.67
CA PRO A 136 -11.68 -21.65 -5.10
C PRO A 136 -11.53 -21.85 -3.59
N PHE A 137 -12.65 -21.82 -2.85
CA PHE A 137 -12.64 -21.98 -1.39
C PHE A 137 -12.02 -23.28 -0.90
N LYS A 138 -12.06 -24.35 -1.70
CA LYS A 138 -11.41 -25.62 -1.38
C LYS A 138 -9.90 -25.45 -1.23
N GLN A 139 -9.26 -24.77 -2.18
CA GLN A 139 -7.83 -24.49 -2.13
C GLN A 139 -7.48 -23.51 -1.00
N ILE A 140 -8.34 -22.51 -0.76
CA ILE A 140 -8.18 -21.59 0.38
C ILE A 140 -8.25 -22.34 1.72
N ALA A 141 -9.17 -23.30 1.84
CA ALA A 141 -9.31 -24.13 3.04
C ALA A 141 -8.04 -24.96 3.30
N GLU A 142 -7.42 -25.51 2.26
CA GLU A 142 -6.13 -26.22 2.34
C GLU A 142 -4.94 -25.31 2.69
N ILE A 143 -4.97 -24.03 2.28
CA ILE A 143 -3.96 -23.04 2.68
C ILE A 143 -4.11 -22.70 4.16
N LEU A 144 -5.34 -22.49 4.62
CA LEU A 144 -5.66 -22.05 5.98
C LEU A 144 -5.68 -23.20 7.01
N GLY A 145 -5.78 -24.46 6.57
CA GLY A 145 -5.93 -25.61 7.46
C GLY A 145 -7.32 -25.66 8.12
N VAL A 146 -8.37 -25.26 7.41
CA VAL A 146 -9.76 -25.19 7.91
C VAL A 146 -10.72 -25.92 6.97
N SER A 147 -12.01 -25.99 7.32
CA SER A 147 -13.03 -26.54 6.44
C SER A 147 -13.43 -25.55 5.32
N ASP A 148 -13.95 -26.10 4.23
CA ASP A 148 -14.55 -25.37 3.11
C ASP A 148 -15.59 -24.31 3.56
N ALA A 149 -16.40 -24.66 4.55
CA ALA A 149 -17.41 -23.76 5.12
C ALA A 149 -16.77 -22.65 5.95
N ALA A 150 -15.72 -22.97 6.73
CA ALA A 150 -14.99 -21.98 7.51
C ALA A 150 -14.27 -20.96 6.60
N ALA A 151 -13.64 -21.41 5.51
CA ALA A 151 -13.01 -20.52 4.53
C ALA A 151 -14.01 -19.52 3.92
N ARG A 152 -15.21 -19.99 3.54
CA ARG A 152 -16.32 -19.12 3.06
C ARG A 152 -16.75 -18.10 4.12
N GLN A 153 -16.85 -18.54 5.37
CA GLN A 153 -17.23 -17.66 6.47
C GLN A 153 -16.17 -16.58 6.75
N LEU A 154 -14.88 -16.95 6.68
CA LEU A 154 -13.76 -16.01 6.83
C LEU A 154 -13.78 -14.94 5.73
N ALA A 155 -13.94 -15.34 4.46
CA ALA A 155 -14.04 -14.40 3.35
C ALA A 155 -15.27 -13.48 3.48
N SER A 156 -16.43 -14.03 3.89
CA SER A 156 -17.64 -13.24 4.12
C SER A 156 -17.45 -12.18 5.23
N ARG A 157 -16.75 -12.52 6.31
CA ARG A 157 -16.40 -11.54 7.36
C ARG A 157 -15.43 -10.49 6.82
N GLY A 158 -14.44 -10.90 6.02
CA GLY A 158 -13.53 -10.00 5.32
C GLY A 158 -14.27 -8.96 4.48
N ARG A 159 -15.20 -9.42 3.61
CA ARG A 159 -16.06 -8.53 2.80
C ARG A 159 -16.81 -7.51 3.63
N ARG A 160 -17.39 -7.93 4.76
CA ARG A 160 -18.17 -7.03 5.63
C ARG A 160 -17.31 -5.92 6.22
N THR A 161 -16.07 -6.24 6.61
CA THR A 161 -15.11 -5.24 7.09
C THR A 161 -14.67 -4.31 5.97
N VAL A 162 -14.43 -4.83 4.77
CA VAL A 162 -13.99 -4.03 3.61
C VAL A 162 -15.09 -3.10 3.11
N ALA A 163 -16.34 -3.56 3.09
CA ALA A 163 -17.52 -2.78 2.67
C ALA A 163 -17.80 -1.54 3.55
N ALA A 164 -17.15 -1.40 4.70
CA ALA A 164 -17.19 -0.17 5.50
C ALA A 164 -16.27 0.94 4.94
N THR A 165 -15.53 0.64 3.87
CA THR A 165 -14.64 1.58 3.17
C THR A 165 -15.35 2.10 1.93
N PRO A 166 -15.23 3.40 1.62
CA PRO A 166 -15.73 3.93 0.37
C PRO A 166 -15.12 3.22 -0.84
N GLU A 167 -15.94 3.01 -1.87
CA GLU A 167 -15.44 2.54 -3.15
C GLU A 167 -14.52 3.61 -3.76
N PRO A 168 -13.41 3.20 -4.42
CA PRO A 168 -12.56 4.15 -5.12
C PRO A 168 -13.35 4.92 -6.19
N VAL A 169 -13.21 6.24 -6.20
CA VAL A 169 -13.70 7.06 -7.31
C VAL A 169 -12.84 6.85 -8.56
N ALA A 170 -13.38 7.18 -9.73
CA ALA A 170 -12.64 7.13 -10.98
C ALA A 170 -11.39 8.02 -10.93
N ASP A 171 -10.32 7.60 -11.61
CA ASP A 171 -9.02 8.30 -11.56
C ASP A 171 -9.14 9.77 -12.01
N ALA A 172 -10.01 10.10 -12.96
CA ALA A 172 -10.25 11.48 -13.38
C ALA A 172 -10.80 12.37 -12.25
N GLU A 173 -11.77 11.87 -11.48
CA GLU A 173 -12.33 12.60 -10.33
C GLU A 173 -11.29 12.72 -9.21
N HIS A 174 -10.58 11.64 -8.91
CA HIS A 174 -9.50 11.64 -7.93
C HIS A 174 -8.44 12.69 -8.26
N ASN A 175 -7.97 12.71 -9.52
CA ASN A 175 -6.94 13.63 -9.99
C ASN A 175 -7.40 15.09 -9.90
N GLU A 176 -8.65 15.38 -10.29
CA GLU A 176 -9.21 16.73 -10.18
C GLU A 176 -9.25 17.21 -8.73
N VAL A 177 -9.80 16.39 -7.83
CA VAL A 177 -9.98 16.76 -6.42
C VAL A 177 -8.64 16.93 -5.72
N VAL A 178 -7.70 16.02 -5.92
CA VAL A 178 -6.35 16.11 -5.35
C VAL A 178 -5.60 17.31 -5.94
N GLY A 179 -5.67 17.53 -7.25
CA GLY A 179 -5.05 18.70 -7.89
C GLY A 179 -5.53 20.02 -7.29
N ARG A 180 -6.85 20.19 -7.14
CA ARG A 180 -7.46 21.36 -6.50
C ARG A 180 -7.04 21.52 -5.04
N LEU A 181 -6.88 20.42 -4.29
CA LEU A 181 -6.38 20.47 -2.91
C LEU A 181 -4.95 21.00 -2.88
N LEU A 182 -4.08 20.52 -3.76
CA LEU A 182 -2.68 20.97 -3.85
C LEU A 182 -2.60 22.46 -4.22
N GLU A 183 -3.39 22.92 -5.17
CA GLU A 183 -3.51 24.35 -5.52
C GLU A 183 -3.98 25.19 -4.33
N ALA A 184 -5.00 24.72 -3.61
CA ALA A 184 -5.51 25.41 -2.42
C ALA A 184 -4.45 25.51 -1.31
N LEU A 185 -3.63 24.48 -1.11
CA LEU A 185 -2.51 24.52 -0.16
C LEU A 185 -1.47 25.56 -0.54
N MET A 186 -1.13 25.67 -1.83
CA MET A 186 -0.19 26.68 -2.32
C MET A 186 -0.70 28.11 -2.08
N SER A 187 -2.02 28.33 -2.14
CA SER A 187 -2.61 29.65 -1.87
C SER A 187 -2.49 30.12 -0.40
N GLY A 188 -2.23 29.21 0.53
CA GLY A 188 -2.21 29.50 1.97
C GLY A 188 -3.59 29.66 2.62
N SER A 189 -4.69 29.52 1.86
CA SER A 189 -6.06 29.74 2.35
C SER A 189 -6.62 28.51 3.08
N VAL A 190 -6.76 28.64 4.41
CA VAL A 190 -7.41 27.60 5.24
C VAL A 190 -8.83 27.31 4.74
N GLU A 191 -9.59 28.34 4.38
CA GLU A 191 -10.97 28.19 3.92
C GLU A 191 -11.05 27.43 2.59
N ALA A 192 -10.13 27.74 1.65
CA ALA A 192 -10.08 27.04 0.37
C ALA A 192 -9.75 25.55 0.55
N VAL A 193 -8.80 25.24 1.43
CA VAL A 193 -8.44 23.85 1.76
C VAL A 193 -9.62 23.14 2.44
N VAL A 194 -10.24 23.73 3.46
CA VAL A 194 -11.38 23.14 4.19
C VAL A 194 -12.54 22.79 3.25
N ARG A 195 -12.83 23.61 2.23
CA ARG A 195 -13.90 23.32 1.25
C ARG A 195 -13.69 22.02 0.46
N LEU A 196 -12.43 21.60 0.29
CA LEU A 196 -12.04 20.41 -0.46
C LEU A 196 -11.88 19.16 0.43
N LEU A 197 -11.98 19.31 1.74
CA LEU A 197 -11.88 18.22 2.70
C LEU A 197 -13.28 17.72 3.09
N HIS A 198 -13.42 16.40 3.18
CA HIS A 198 -14.63 15.75 3.68
C HIS A 198 -14.85 16.12 5.17
N PRO A 199 -16.09 16.23 5.68
CA PRO A 199 -16.35 16.50 7.10
C PRO A 199 -15.64 15.51 8.04
N ASP A 200 -15.54 14.25 7.63
CA ASP A 200 -14.87 13.16 8.36
C ASP A 200 -13.41 12.95 7.94
N VAL A 201 -12.78 13.95 7.31
CA VAL A 201 -11.42 13.78 6.81
C VAL A 201 -10.45 13.36 7.91
N THR A 202 -9.53 12.47 7.56
CA THR A 202 -8.43 12.06 8.42
C THR A 202 -7.08 12.32 7.79
N MET A 203 -6.08 12.59 8.62
CA MET A 203 -4.68 12.52 8.21
C MET A 203 -3.94 11.56 9.15
N THR A 204 -3.30 10.56 8.55
CA THR A 204 -2.60 9.49 9.27
C THR A 204 -1.17 9.43 8.81
N GLY A 205 -0.24 9.38 9.76
CA GLY A 205 1.19 9.36 9.54
C GLY A 205 1.81 8.09 10.07
N ASP A 206 2.70 7.49 9.28
CA ASP A 206 3.46 6.29 9.61
C ASP A 206 4.95 6.62 9.54
N SER A 207 5.67 6.52 10.66
CA SER A 207 7.12 6.74 10.67
C SER A 207 7.91 5.77 11.54
N ASP A 208 7.24 4.90 12.32
CA ASP A 208 7.87 4.10 13.37
C ASP A 208 8.80 4.90 14.30
N GLY A 209 8.48 6.18 14.52
CA GLY A 209 9.33 7.09 15.31
C GLY A 209 10.62 7.56 14.63
N LYS A 210 10.87 7.19 13.36
CA LYS A 210 12.11 7.52 12.63
C LYS A 210 12.08 8.88 11.92
N ALA A 211 10.89 9.44 11.73
CA ALA A 211 10.70 10.74 11.09
C ALA A 211 9.54 11.54 11.75
N PRO A 212 9.59 12.88 11.74
CA PRO A 212 8.45 13.70 12.16
C PRO A 212 7.26 13.53 11.21
N THR A 213 6.16 13.02 11.76
CA THR A 213 4.84 12.93 11.13
C THR A 213 3.74 13.13 12.19
N THR A 214 2.47 12.89 11.86
CA THR A 214 1.38 12.94 12.83
C THR A 214 1.55 11.85 13.88
N ALA A 215 1.75 12.20 15.15
CA ALA A 215 1.88 11.22 16.23
C ALA A 215 0.59 10.45 16.53
N ARG A 216 -0.56 10.98 16.12
CA ARG A 216 -1.90 10.38 16.20
C ARG A 216 -2.72 10.82 15.00
N ILE A 217 -3.72 10.04 14.62
CA ILE A 217 -4.65 10.40 13.54
C ILE A 217 -5.31 11.76 13.82
N ILE A 218 -5.09 12.71 12.92
CA ILE A 218 -5.77 14.02 12.93
C ILE A 218 -7.14 13.83 12.28
N ARG A 219 -8.19 14.35 12.91
CA ARG A 219 -9.58 14.22 12.44
C ARG A 219 -10.23 15.59 12.27
N GLY A 220 -10.98 15.74 11.18
CA GLY A 220 -11.80 16.89 10.87
C GLY A 220 -11.07 17.95 10.02
N PRO A 221 -11.81 18.64 9.14
CA PRO A 221 -11.25 19.45 8.07
C PRO A 221 -10.41 20.63 8.57
N ASP A 222 -10.87 21.34 9.60
CA ASP A 222 -10.13 22.48 10.16
C ASP A 222 -8.73 22.09 10.68
N LYS A 223 -8.65 20.97 11.39
CA LYS A 223 -7.39 20.51 11.99
C LYS A 223 -6.42 20.02 10.93
N VAL A 224 -6.93 19.23 9.97
CA VAL A 224 -6.13 18.72 8.85
C VAL A 224 -5.63 19.88 7.98
N ALA A 225 -6.49 20.82 7.59
CA ALA A 225 -6.12 21.98 6.77
C ALA A 225 -5.03 22.82 7.43
N ARG A 226 -5.21 23.19 8.72
CA ARG A 226 -4.22 23.98 9.47
C ARG A 226 -2.89 23.25 9.62
N PHE A 227 -2.93 21.94 9.83
CA PHE A 227 -1.71 21.14 9.96
C PHE A 227 -0.93 21.10 8.65
N MET A 228 -1.58 20.78 7.53
CA MET A 228 -0.93 20.75 6.21
C MET A 228 -0.36 22.11 5.81
N LEU A 229 -1.11 23.20 6.04
CA LEU A 229 -0.64 24.56 5.80
C LEU A 229 0.54 24.93 6.71
N ALA A 230 0.56 24.48 7.97
CA ALA A 230 1.69 24.71 8.86
C ALA A 230 2.94 23.94 8.42
N LEU A 231 2.80 22.72 7.89
CA LEU A 231 3.93 21.98 7.31
C LEU A 231 4.53 22.76 6.14
N LEU A 232 3.68 23.12 5.18
CA LEU A 232 4.08 23.77 3.93
C LEU A 232 4.64 25.18 4.14
N HIS A 233 3.95 26.03 4.90
CA HIS A 233 4.28 27.47 4.97
C HIS A 233 5.11 27.87 6.20
N ARG A 234 5.24 27.00 7.21
CA ARG A 234 5.95 27.35 8.46
C ARG A 234 7.09 26.41 8.78
N ARG A 235 6.85 25.10 8.77
CA ARG A 235 7.85 24.11 9.20
C ARG A 235 8.96 23.94 8.16
N TYR A 236 8.55 23.74 6.90
CA TYR A 236 9.45 23.40 5.80
C TYR A 236 9.58 24.55 4.79
N GLY A 237 8.56 25.41 4.68
CA GLY A 237 8.61 26.57 3.79
C GLY A 237 8.82 26.19 2.32
N PRO A 238 9.56 27.01 1.55
CA PRO A 238 9.83 26.76 0.13
C PRO A 238 10.49 25.40 -0.16
N GLN A 239 11.22 24.83 0.81
CA GLN A 239 11.90 23.53 0.65
C GLN A 239 10.90 22.41 0.38
N MET A 240 9.71 22.44 0.99
CA MET A 240 8.69 21.42 0.75
C MET A 240 8.19 21.46 -0.69
N THR A 241 7.91 22.65 -1.23
CA THR A 241 7.47 22.78 -2.63
C THR A 241 8.54 22.29 -3.61
N GLN A 242 9.82 22.54 -3.31
CA GLN A 242 10.95 22.06 -4.14
C GLN A 242 11.15 20.55 -4.07
N ALA A 243 10.76 19.92 -2.94
CA ALA A 243 10.92 18.49 -2.73
C ALA A 243 9.82 17.63 -3.36
N ILE A 244 8.65 18.22 -3.68
CA ILE A 244 7.48 17.49 -4.17
C ILE A 244 7.68 16.99 -5.59
N GLU A 245 7.51 15.68 -5.76
CA GLU A 245 7.43 15.00 -7.05
C GLU A 245 6.04 14.34 -7.21
N PRO A 246 5.25 14.74 -8.22
CA PRO A 246 3.98 14.09 -8.54
C PRO A 246 4.20 12.67 -9.05
N ALA A 247 3.37 11.73 -8.60
CA ALA A 247 3.49 10.32 -8.95
C ALA A 247 2.14 9.59 -8.82
N LEU A 248 2.11 8.32 -9.21
CA LEU A 248 1.00 7.42 -8.86
C LEU A 248 1.37 6.66 -7.57
N VAL A 249 0.58 6.85 -6.52
CA VAL A 249 0.68 6.12 -5.25
C VAL A 249 -0.41 5.05 -5.26
N ASN A 250 -0.01 3.78 -5.32
CA ASN A 250 -0.89 2.63 -5.49
C ASN A 250 -1.86 2.79 -6.67
N GLY A 251 -1.35 3.33 -7.79
CA GLY A 251 -2.10 3.50 -9.03
C GLY A 251 -2.98 4.77 -9.09
N GLN A 252 -3.00 5.61 -8.06
CA GLN A 252 -3.76 6.87 -8.03
C GLN A 252 -2.86 8.08 -7.81
N PHE A 253 -3.25 9.24 -8.33
CA PHE A 253 -2.44 10.45 -8.22
C PHE A 253 -2.15 10.81 -6.74
N GLY A 254 -0.87 10.99 -6.46
CA GLY A 254 -0.34 11.35 -5.16
C GLY A 254 1.03 11.99 -5.32
N LEU A 255 1.78 12.06 -4.23
CA LEU A 255 3.08 12.72 -4.21
C LEU A 255 4.10 11.83 -3.50
N PHE A 256 5.37 12.00 -3.84
CA PHE A 256 6.45 11.69 -2.91
C PHE A 256 7.36 12.91 -2.79
N LEU A 257 8.09 12.99 -1.69
CA LEU A 257 9.01 14.08 -1.43
C LEU A 257 10.41 13.51 -1.20
N ARG A 258 11.42 14.13 -1.82
CA ARG A 258 12.82 13.83 -1.55
C ARG A 258 13.32 14.56 -0.30
N ALA A 259 14.45 14.08 0.24
CA ALA A 259 15.15 14.80 1.28
C ALA A 259 15.62 16.17 0.77
N THR A 260 15.56 17.19 1.62
CA THR A 260 16.18 18.50 1.36
C THR A 260 17.34 18.74 2.29
N ASP A 261 18.27 19.57 1.85
CA ASP A 261 19.37 20.04 2.69
C ASP A 261 18.87 20.90 3.86
N THR A 262 19.76 21.10 4.84
CA THR A 262 19.49 21.99 5.97
C THR A 262 19.35 23.45 5.53
N ASP A 263 18.35 24.14 6.05
CA ASP A 263 18.15 25.58 5.87
C ASP A 263 18.15 26.29 7.24
N PRO A 264 18.71 27.50 7.36
CA PRO A 264 18.74 28.22 8.64
C PRO A 264 17.36 28.66 9.16
N ASN A 265 16.36 28.76 8.28
CA ASN A 265 15.00 29.22 8.60
C ASN A 265 13.99 28.07 8.66
N TYR A 266 14.28 26.93 8.03
CA TYR A 266 13.34 25.81 7.89
C TYR A 266 13.95 24.47 8.29
N GLN A 267 13.09 23.57 8.74
CA GLN A 267 13.51 22.18 9.00
C GLN A 267 13.73 21.47 7.67
N PRO A 268 14.70 20.55 7.56
CA PRO A 268 14.83 19.73 6.36
C PRO A 268 13.59 18.86 6.19
N VAL A 269 13.14 18.73 4.94
CA VAL A 269 12.14 17.74 4.56
C VAL A 269 12.83 16.39 4.56
N LEU A 270 12.23 15.42 5.26
CA LEU A 270 12.64 14.02 5.17
C LEU A 270 11.82 13.30 4.09
N PRO A 271 12.39 12.26 3.45
CA PRO A 271 11.70 11.47 2.44
C PRO A 271 10.36 10.95 2.93
N ARG A 272 9.34 11.05 2.09
CA ARG A 272 7.97 10.61 2.42
C ARG A 272 7.12 10.38 1.18
N VAL A 273 6.06 9.60 1.32
CA VAL A 273 5.03 9.37 0.32
C VAL A 273 3.69 9.85 0.85
N SER A 274 2.96 10.62 0.05
CA SER A 274 1.63 11.13 0.36
C SER A 274 0.58 10.56 -0.59
N GLY A 275 -0.28 9.71 -0.06
CA GLY A 275 -1.46 9.16 -0.76
C GLY A 275 -2.75 9.87 -0.31
N TYR A 276 -3.78 9.79 -1.15
CA TYR A 276 -5.08 10.42 -0.89
C TYR A 276 -6.22 9.43 -1.09
N THR A 277 -7.35 9.69 -0.44
CA THR A 277 -8.61 8.99 -0.72
C THR A 277 -9.69 10.03 -0.91
N VAL A 278 -10.39 9.94 -2.03
CA VAL A 278 -11.45 10.85 -2.42
C VAL A 278 -12.80 10.16 -2.28
N GLN A 279 -13.78 10.89 -1.75
CA GLN A 279 -15.18 10.49 -1.66
C GLN A 279 -16.05 11.73 -1.81
N ASP A 280 -17.14 11.63 -2.56
CA ASP A 280 -18.13 12.70 -2.75
C ASP A 280 -17.48 14.04 -3.21
N GLY A 281 -16.52 13.94 -4.15
CA GLY A 281 -15.77 15.09 -4.67
C GLY A 281 -14.85 15.78 -3.66
N LYS A 282 -14.53 15.13 -2.53
CA LYS A 282 -13.71 15.69 -1.44
C LYS A 282 -12.66 14.69 -0.94
N VAL A 283 -11.57 15.20 -0.39
CA VAL A 283 -10.55 14.35 0.23
C VAL A 283 -11.03 13.86 1.60
N LEU A 284 -11.18 12.55 1.72
CA LEU A 284 -11.57 11.83 2.94
C LEU A 284 -10.36 11.39 3.77
N ALA A 285 -9.24 11.07 3.13
CA ALA A 285 -8.04 10.68 3.85
C ALA A 285 -6.77 11.18 3.18
N VAL A 286 -5.81 11.54 4.02
CA VAL A 286 -4.42 11.84 3.67
C VAL A 286 -3.53 10.83 4.39
N TRP A 287 -2.72 10.10 3.63
CA TRP A 287 -1.82 9.06 4.13
C TRP A 287 -0.37 9.55 3.98
N ASP A 288 0.35 9.72 5.08
CA ASP A 288 1.73 10.24 5.12
C ASP A 288 2.69 9.14 5.57
N VAL A 289 3.34 8.45 4.64
CA VAL A 289 4.30 7.38 4.93
C VAL A 289 5.71 7.97 4.93
N CYS A 290 6.32 8.03 6.10
CA CYS A 290 7.65 8.58 6.37
C CYS A 290 8.64 7.52 6.91
N ASN A 291 8.23 6.26 7.05
CA ASN A 291 9.10 5.20 7.55
C ASN A 291 10.02 4.70 6.42
N PRO A 292 11.35 4.87 6.52
CA PRO A 292 12.30 4.43 5.49
C PRO A 292 12.26 2.92 5.22
N ASP A 293 11.84 2.11 6.20
CA ASP A 293 11.66 0.67 6.01
C ASP A 293 10.50 0.32 5.06
N LYS A 294 9.68 1.31 4.69
CA LYS A 294 8.52 1.19 3.79
C LYS A 294 8.73 1.93 2.47
N PHE A 295 9.98 2.07 2.02
CA PHE A 295 10.31 2.69 0.73
C PHE A 295 10.78 1.71 -0.34
N ALA A 296 10.70 0.39 -0.13
CA ALA A 296 11.19 -0.60 -1.10
C ALA A 296 10.41 -0.52 -2.43
N GLY A 297 9.12 -0.19 -2.38
CA GLY A 297 8.26 0.03 -3.55
C GLY A 297 8.27 1.43 -4.13
N THR A 298 9.26 2.27 -3.82
CA THR A 298 9.23 3.70 -4.15
C THR A 298 10.55 4.20 -4.75
N PRO A 299 10.56 5.36 -5.45
CA PRO A 299 11.78 6.04 -5.87
C PRO A 299 12.69 6.53 -4.72
N LEU A 300 12.27 6.34 -3.46
CA LEU A 300 13.01 6.67 -2.24
C LEU A 300 13.74 5.45 -1.65
N ARG A 301 13.76 4.30 -2.35
CA ARG A 301 14.44 3.08 -1.88
C ARG A 301 15.91 3.38 -1.51
N GLY A 302 16.28 3.06 -0.28
CA GLY A 302 17.64 3.27 0.25
C GLY A 302 17.92 4.67 0.81
N ALA A 303 16.90 5.53 0.88
CA ALA A 303 16.98 6.82 1.57
C ALA A 303 16.86 6.71 3.10
#